data_AF-A0A1G9L9X3-F1
#
_entry.id   AF-A0A1G9L9X3-F1
#
_cell.length_a   1.000
_cell.length_b   1.000
_cell.length_c   1.000
_cell.angle_alpha   90.00
_cell.angle_beta   90.00
_cell.angle_gamma   90.00
#
_symmetry.space_group_name_H-M   'P 1'
#
loop_
_entity.id
_entity.type
_entity.pdbx_description
1 polymer ?
#
loop_
_entity_poly.entity_id
_entity_poly.type
_entity_poly.pdbx_seq_one_letter_code
_entity_poly.pdbx_strand_id
1 'polypeptide(L)'
;MIKNIGILSGYISSLFIFLYALMYILRDFYSASNNDSLKKYINKLLPLFSKYNLTFLILIILFSIIHVCCFFNFANILNSGYVVLFVLILITKLTFFPSKSNQSNYYFNIFSYLLVGSLIVHFIM
;
A
#
# COMPACT_ATOMS: atom_id res chain seq x y z
N MET A 1 6.61 -21.79 15.06
CA MET A 1 7.56 -20.72 14.69
C MET A 1 7.21 -20.06 13.35
N ILE A 2 7.05 -20.83 12.27
CA ILE A 2 6.68 -20.32 10.93
C ILE A 2 5.37 -19.51 10.95
N LYS A 3 4.33 -19.99 11.66
CA LYS A 3 3.07 -19.26 11.83
C LYS A 3 3.26 -17.87 12.44
N ASN A 4 4.08 -17.74 13.48
CA ASN A 4 4.34 -16.45 14.16
C ASN A 4 5.10 -15.49 13.25
N ILE A 5 6.04 -16.00 12.44
CA ILE A 5 6.77 -15.22 11.42
C ILE A 5 5.79 -14.74 10.34
N GLY A 6 4.88 -15.61 9.88
CA GLY A 6 3.81 -15.25 8.96
C GLY A 6 2.92 -14.13 9.50
N ILE A 7 2.46 -14.25 10.76
CA ILE A 7 1.62 -13.22 11.40
C ILE A 7 2.38 -11.89 11.52
N LEU A 8 3.62 -11.92 12.01
CA LEU A 8 4.44 -10.73 12.18
C LEU A 8 4.70 -10.02 10.85
N SER A 9 5.06 -10.78 9.81
CA SER A 9 5.26 -10.22 8.46
C SER A 9 3.97 -9.62 7.88
N GLY A 10 2.81 -10.20 8.16
CA GLY A 10 1.51 -9.63 7.79
C GLY A 10 1.21 -8.30 8.49
N TYR A 11 1.54 -8.16 9.79
CA TYR A 11 1.41 -6.88 10.48
C TYR A 11 2.36 -5.82 9.93
N ILE A 12 3.61 -6.20 9.66
CA ILE A 12 4.61 -5.29 9.11
C ILE A 12 4.19 -4.82 7.72
N SER A 13 3.76 -5.72 6.83
CA SER A 13 3.30 -5.34 5.49
C SER A 13 2.09 -4.41 5.56
N SER A 14 1.13 -4.71 6.45
CA SER A 14 -0.06 -3.87 6.67
C SER A 14 0.29 -2.45 7.11
N LEU A 15 1.25 -2.31 8.02
CA LEU A 15 1.73 -1.00 8.48
C LEU A 15 2.35 -0.21 7.33
N PHE A 16 3.19 -0.84 6.51
CA PHE A 16 3.80 -0.16 5.38
C PHE A 16 2.80 0.18 4.26
N ILE A 17 1.78 -0.66 4.03
CA ILE A 17 0.67 -0.34 3.12
C ILE A 17 -0.04 0.93 3.58
N PHE A 18 -0.32 1.05 4.88
CA PHE A 18 -0.94 2.25 5.42
C PHE A 18 -0.06 3.49 5.17
N LEU A 19 1.25 3.40 5.44
CA LEU A 19 2.20 4.50 5.19
C LEU A 19 2.29 4.88 3.70
N TYR A 20 2.27 3.88 2.81
CA TYR A 20 2.24 4.10 1.35
C TYR A 20 0.95 4.82 0.92
N ALA A 21 -0.21 4.34 1.39
CA ALA A 21 -1.50 4.95 1.09
C ALA A 21 -1.64 6.37 1.65
N LEU A 22 -1.03 6.64 2.81
CA LEU A 22 -1.08 7.95 3.46
C LEU A 22 -0.55 9.07 2.56
N MET A 23 0.44 8.79 1.71
CA MET A 23 0.94 9.78 0.74
C MET A 23 -0.16 10.25 -0.21
N TYR A 24 -0.90 9.29 -0.79
CA TYR A 24 -1.96 9.57 -1.76
C TYR A 24 -3.16 10.23 -1.10
N ILE A 25 -3.53 9.77 0.10
CA ILE A 25 -4.57 10.38 0.93
C ILE A 25 -4.21 11.84 1.27
N LEU A 26 -2.97 12.12 1.68
CA LEU A 26 -2.52 13.49 1.96
C LEU A 26 -2.55 14.37 0.71
N ARG A 27 -2.20 13.84 -0.46
CA ARG A 27 -2.27 14.59 -1.73
C ARG A 27 -3.72 14.98 -2.06
N ASP A 28 -4.67 14.07 -1.83
CA ASP A 28 -6.09 14.33 -2.10
C ASP A 28 -6.69 15.29 -1.06
N PHE A 29 -6.30 15.19 0.21
CA PHE A 29 -6.68 16.20 1.21
C PHE A 29 -6.09 17.58 0.92
N TYR A 30 -4.86 17.64 0.39
CA TYR A 30 -4.24 18.91 0.01
C TYR A 30 -5.01 19.60 -1.12
N SER A 31 -5.44 18.83 -2.12
CA SER A 31 -6.19 19.36 -3.27
C SER A 31 -7.63 19.75 -2.90
N ALA A 32 -8.29 18.99 -2.02
CA ALA A 32 -9.67 19.23 -1.62
C ALA A 32 -9.84 20.29 -0.52
N SER A 33 -8.82 20.54 0.30
CA SER A 33 -8.93 21.47 1.43
C SER A 33 -8.87 22.93 1.01
N ASN A 34 -9.72 23.78 1.59
CA ASN A 34 -9.62 25.24 1.52
C ASN A 34 -8.91 25.85 2.75
N ASN A 35 -8.49 25.03 3.71
CA ASN A 35 -7.87 25.50 4.93
C ASN A 35 -6.33 25.58 4.77
N ASP A 36 -5.81 26.80 4.81
CA ASP A 36 -4.37 27.07 4.65
C ASP A 36 -3.50 26.48 5.76
N SER A 37 -4.02 26.39 7.00
CA SER A 37 -3.28 25.78 8.10
C SER A 37 -3.08 24.28 7.85
N LEU A 38 -4.13 23.59 7.41
CA LEU A 38 -4.10 22.17 7.06
C LEU A 38 -3.17 21.93 5.86
N LYS A 39 -3.22 22.78 4.84
CA LYS A 39 -2.28 22.73 3.71
C LYS A 39 -0.82 22.87 4.13
N LYS A 40 -0.51 23.76 5.07
CA LYS A 40 0.85 23.91 5.61
C LYS A 40 1.34 22.64 6.30
N TYR A 41 0.49 22.00 7.12
CA TYR A 41 0.84 20.73 7.75
C TYR A 41 1.08 19.62 6.73
N ILE A 42 0.21 19.49 5.74
CA ILE A 42 0.37 18.49 4.68
C ILE A 42 1.66 18.76 3.89
N ASN A 43 1.94 20.01 3.49
CA ASN A 43 3.16 20.35 2.77
C ASN A 43 4.44 20.04 3.55
N LYS A 44 4.39 20.02 4.89
CA LYS A 44 5.52 19.62 5.72
C LYS A 44 5.73 18.10 5.74
N LEU A 45 4.64 17.32 5.70
CA LEU A 45 4.65 15.85 5.78
C LEU A 45 4.85 15.18 4.42
N LEU A 46 4.22 15.72 3.36
CA LEU A 46 4.19 15.13 2.02
C LEU A 46 5.59 14.84 1.44
N PRO A 47 6.62 15.70 1.62
CA PRO A 47 7.97 15.42 1.11
C PRO A 47 8.58 14.17 1.74
N LEU A 48 8.31 13.91 3.02
CA LEU A 48 8.80 12.73 3.72
C LEU A 48 8.16 11.47 3.13
N PHE A 49 6.83 11.45 2.99
CA PHE A 49 6.13 10.31 2.40
C PHE A 49 6.52 10.09 0.94
N SER A 50 6.67 11.16 0.15
CA SER A 50 7.08 11.06 -1.25
C SER A 50 8.50 10.51 -1.40
N LYS A 51 9.44 10.90 -0.53
CA LYS A 51 10.83 10.42 -0.59
C LYS A 51 10.94 8.92 -0.29
N TYR A 52 10.16 8.43 0.67
CA TYR A 52 10.20 7.03 1.11
C TYR A 52 9.12 6.15 0.47
N ASN A 53 8.31 6.67 -0.45
CA ASN A 53 7.18 5.94 -1.02
C ASN A 53 7.63 4.66 -1.74
N LEU A 54 8.73 4.74 -2.51
CA LEU A 54 9.30 3.57 -3.19
C LEU A 54 9.85 2.55 -2.19
N THR A 55 10.52 3.00 -1.12
CA THR A 55 11.02 2.09 -0.08
C THR A 55 9.89 1.43 0.68
N PHE A 56 8.79 2.13 0.94
CA PHE A 56 7.58 1.53 1.51
C PHE A 56 7.05 0.44 0.58
N LEU A 57 6.91 0.72 -0.72
CA LEU A 57 6.46 -0.27 -1.70
C LEU A 57 7.33 -1.54 -1.70
N ILE A 58 8.66 -1.38 -1.70
CA ILE A 58 9.60 -2.51 -1.66
C ILE A 58 9.41 -3.35 -0.38
N LEU A 59 9.31 -2.70 0.77
CA LEU A 59 9.10 -3.38 2.05
C LEU A 59 7.76 -4.12 2.09
N ILE A 60 6.69 -3.52 1.56
CA ILE A 60 5.38 -4.16 1.48
C ILE A 60 5.48 -5.46 0.69
N ILE A 61 6.14 -5.44 -0.48
CA ILE A 61 6.27 -6.63 -1.33
C ILE A 61 7.03 -7.73 -0.59
N LEU A 62 8.19 -7.39 -0.01
CA LEU A 62 9.03 -8.35 0.69
C LEU A 62 8.25 -9.04 1.82
N PHE A 63 7.60 -8.28 2.68
CA PHE A 63 6.87 -8.84 3.81
C PHE A 63 5.56 -9.54 3.40
N SER A 64 4.88 -9.05 2.36
CA SER A 64 3.66 -9.71 1.85
C SER A 64 3.97 -11.07 1.22
N ILE A 65 5.10 -11.21 0.50
CA ILE A 65 5.55 -12.51 -0.01
C ILE A 65 5.86 -13.46 1.14
N ILE A 66 6.61 -13.01 2.15
CA ILE A 66 6.92 -13.84 3.33
C ILE A 66 5.63 -14.29 4.03
N HIS A 67 4.67 -13.37 4.23
CA HIS A 67 3.38 -13.66 4.83
C HIS A 67 2.62 -14.74 4.05
N VAL A 68 2.45 -14.55 2.73
CA VAL A 68 1.72 -15.50 1.87
C VAL A 68 2.44 -16.84 1.82
N CYS A 69 3.77 -16.88 1.70
CA CYS A 69 4.54 -18.13 1.70
C CYS A 69 4.35 -18.92 3.02
N CYS A 70 4.30 -18.24 4.17
CA CYS A 70 4.09 -18.91 5.46
C CYS A 70 2.69 -19.53 5.59
N PHE A 71 1.69 -18.98 4.90
CA PHE A 71 0.29 -19.43 4.96
C PHE A 71 -0.19 -20.17 3.71
N PHE A 72 0.68 -20.36 2.72
CA PHE A 72 0.33 -20.91 1.40
C PHE A 72 -0.36 -22.29 1.49
N ASN A 73 0.10 -23.15 2.38
CA ASN A 73 -0.45 -24.49 2.56
C ASN A 73 -1.71 -24.54 3.44
N PHE A 74 -2.04 -23.44 4.12
CA PHE A 74 -3.15 -23.35 5.07
C PHE A 74 -4.32 -22.52 4.54
N ALA A 75 -4.13 -21.83 3.42
CA ALA A 75 -5.06 -20.86 2.88
C ALA A 75 -5.68 -21.36 1.58
N ASN A 76 -6.99 -21.13 1.41
CA ASN A 76 -7.63 -21.28 0.10
C ASN A 76 -7.05 -20.26 -0.88
N ILE A 77 -7.06 -20.59 -2.18
CA ILE A 77 -6.58 -19.73 -3.28
C ILE A 77 -7.25 -18.35 -3.32
N LEU A 78 -8.46 -18.23 -2.75
CA LEU A 78 -9.20 -16.97 -2.62
C LEU A 78 -9.00 -16.28 -1.25
N ASN A 79 -7.94 -16.60 -0.51
CA ASN A 79 -7.62 -15.89 0.72
C ASN A 79 -7.31 -14.41 0.41
N SER A 80 -7.81 -13.52 1.27
CA SER A 80 -7.66 -12.06 1.15
C SER A 80 -6.20 -11.60 1.08
N GLY A 81 -5.25 -12.38 1.60
CA GLY A 81 -3.80 -12.15 1.42
C GLY A 81 -3.32 -12.23 -0.05
N TYR A 82 -3.90 -13.10 -0.88
CA TYR A 82 -3.58 -13.17 -2.31
C TYR A 82 -4.14 -11.98 -3.09
N VAL A 83 -5.28 -11.43 -2.65
CA VAL A 83 -5.87 -10.22 -3.23
C VAL A 83 -4.95 -9.02 -3.00
N VAL A 84 -4.44 -8.85 -1.77
CA VAL A 84 -3.44 -7.81 -1.45
C VAL A 84 -2.21 -7.94 -2.35
N LEU A 85 -1.71 -9.17 -2.52
CA LEU A 85 -0.52 -9.44 -3.34
C LEU A 85 -0.77 -9.16 -4.84
N PHE A 86 -1.97 -9.45 -5.35
CA PHE A 86 -2.36 -9.13 -6.72
C PHE A 86 -2.38 -7.62 -6.98
N VAL A 87 -2.98 -6.83 -6.07
CA VAL A 87 -2.99 -5.36 -6.19
C VAL A 87 -1.56 -4.80 -6.15
N LEU A 88 -0.67 -5.37 -5.31
CA LEU A 88 0.74 -4.98 -5.26
C LEU A 88 1.50 -5.24 -6.56
N ILE A 89 1.22 -6.35 -7.24
CA ILE A 89 1.82 -6.64 -8.56
C ILE A 89 1.37 -5.60 -9.60
N LEU A 90 0.11 -5.15 -9.55
CA LEU A 90 -0.36 -4.08 -10.45
C LEU A 90 0.34 -2.75 -10.19
N ILE A 91 0.49 -2.39 -8.91
CA ILE A 91 1.18 -1.16 -8.51
C ILE A 91 2.65 -1.18 -8.96
N THR A 92 3.36 -2.27 -8.68
CA THR A 92 4.78 -2.40 -9.05
C THR A 92 5.00 -2.32 -10.56
N LYS A 93 4.13 -2.97 -11.35
CA LYS A 93 4.17 -2.86 -12.81
C LYS A 93 4.09 -1.39 -13.24
N LEU A 94 3.15 -0.63 -12.67
CA LEU A 94 2.98 0.79 -13.01
C LEU A 94 4.14 1.66 -12.51
N THR A 95 4.72 1.35 -11.34
CA THR A 95 5.84 2.11 -10.75
C THR A 95 7.13 1.93 -11.55
N PHE A 96 7.46 0.70 -11.96
CA PHE A 96 8.72 0.40 -12.64
C PHE A 96 8.62 0.45 -14.17
N PHE A 97 7.43 0.26 -14.74
CA PHE A 97 7.17 0.41 -16.17
C PHE A 97 6.13 1.51 -16.41
N PRO A 98 6.45 2.78 -16.09
CA PRO A 98 5.51 3.88 -16.26
C PRO A 98 5.19 4.06 -17.75
N SER A 99 3.90 3.95 -18.09
CA SER A 99 3.44 4.45 -19.40
C SER A 99 3.67 5.96 -19.45
N LYS A 100 4.04 6.52 -20.61
CA LYS A 100 4.33 7.96 -20.81
C LYS A 100 3.14 8.91 -20.55
N SER A 101 2.00 8.42 -20.05
CA SER A 101 0.78 9.19 -19.87
C SER A 101 0.64 9.77 -18.46
N ASN A 102 0.10 10.99 -18.37
CA ASN A 102 -0.25 11.67 -17.11
C ASN A 102 -1.29 10.89 -16.27
N GLN A 103 -1.93 9.87 -16.82
CA GLN A 103 -2.92 9.04 -16.12
C GLN A 103 -2.29 8.15 -15.04
N SER A 104 -0.97 7.95 -15.05
CA SER A 104 -0.25 7.13 -14.07
C SER A 104 -0.51 7.55 -12.61
N ASN A 105 -0.52 8.84 -12.31
CA ASN A 105 -0.83 9.35 -10.96
C ASN A 105 -2.25 9.00 -10.50
N TYR A 106 -3.23 9.06 -11.41
CA TYR A 106 -4.61 8.72 -11.09
C TYR A 106 -4.76 7.22 -10.81
N TYR A 107 -4.10 6.37 -11.61
CA TYR A 107 -4.07 4.93 -11.35
C TYR A 107 -3.41 4.61 -10.00
N PHE A 108 -2.31 5.27 -9.62
CA PHE A 108 -1.69 5.05 -8.31
C PHE A 108 -2.62 5.42 -7.14
N ASN A 109 -3.36 6.52 -7.23
CA ASN A 109 -4.37 6.86 -6.21
C ASN A 109 -5.40 5.73 -6.09
N ILE A 110 -6.03 5.32 -7.20
CA ILE A 110 -7.04 4.23 -7.19
C ILE A 110 -6.46 2.96 -6.57
N PHE A 111 -5.26 2.53 -7.00
CA PHE A 111 -4.65 1.31 -6.47
C PHE A 111 -4.28 1.44 -4.99
N SER A 112 -3.88 2.62 -4.51
CA SER A 112 -3.64 2.84 -3.08
C SER A 112 -4.92 2.66 -2.25
N TYR A 113 -6.06 3.16 -2.73
CA TYR A 113 -7.36 2.97 -2.08
C TYR A 113 -7.81 1.52 -2.12
N LEU A 114 -7.62 0.84 -3.27
CA LEU A 114 -7.89 -0.60 -3.39
C LEU A 114 -7.02 -1.43 -2.43
N LEU A 115 -5.75 -1.05 -2.24
CA LEU A 115 -4.85 -1.69 -1.27
C LEU A 115 -5.40 -1.57 0.16
N VAL A 116 -5.79 -0.36 0.56
CA VAL A 116 -6.38 -0.12 1.89
C VAL A 116 -7.69 -0.90 2.05
N GLY A 117 -8.56 -0.88 1.04
CA GLY A 117 -9.81 -1.65 1.05
C GLY A 117 -9.56 -3.15 1.18
N SER A 118 -8.60 -3.69 0.43
CA SER A 118 -8.23 -5.10 0.49
C SER A 118 -7.67 -5.51 1.86
N LEU A 119 -6.91 -4.61 2.51
CA LEU A 119 -6.44 -4.82 3.88
C LEU A 119 -7.57 -4.84 4.89
N ILE A 120 -8.52 -3.92 4.78
CA ILE A 120 -9.68 -3.87 5.70
C ILE A 120 -10.45 -5.19 5.61
N VAL A 121 -10.71 -5.68 4.40
CA VAL A 121 -11.35 -6.99 4.20
C VAL A 121 -10.49 -8.13 4.79
N HIS A 122 -9.18 -8.08 4.62
CA HIS A 122 -8.26 -9.08 5.17
C HIS A 122 -8.21 -9.12 6.71
N PHE A 123 -8.40 -7.99 7.38
CA PHE A 123 -8.45 -7.96 8.85
C PHE A 123 -9.81 -8.37 9.43
N ILE A 124 -10.89 -8.21 8.67
CA ILE A 124 -12.26 -8.48 9.14
C ILE A 124 -12.67 -9.95 8.90
N MET A 125 -12.24 -10.57 7.78
CA MET A 125 -12.48 -12.00 7.48
C MET A 125 -11.42 -12.89 8.11
#